data_AF-A0A7K4NUJ4-F1
#
_entry.id   AF-A0A7K4NUJ4-F1
#
_cell.length_a   1.000
_cell.length_b   1.000
_cell.length_c   1.000
_cell.angle_alpha   90.00
_cell.angle_beta   90.00
_cell.angle_gamma   90.00
#
_symmetry.space_group_name_H-M   'P 1'
#
loop_
_entity.id
_entity.type
_entity.pdbx_description
1 polymer ?
#
loop_
_entity_poly.entity_id
_entity_poly.type
_entity_poly.pdbx_seq_one_letter_code
_entity_poly.pdbx_strand_id
1 'polypeptide(L)'
;MEVMDKKEWKIIDDLKGKVQQISEQQNMQKKLAHVKYVAVEFAYDHFKNGENKVNDAIGHGYEVLESWKTDSGIVVVLGRYRFGAV
;
A
#
# COMPACT_ATOMS: atom_id res chain seq x y z
N MET A 1 -1.69 -28.82 -17.56
CA MET A 1 -2.27 -28.09 -16.43
C MET A 1 -1.92 -28.89 -15.19
N GLU A 2 -0.86 -28.50 -14.47
CA GLU A 2 -0.36 -29.25 -13.32
C GLU A 2 -1.39 -29.20 -12.20
N VAL A 3 -1.81 -30.38 -11.74
CA VAL A 3 -2.83 -30.54 -10.72
C VAL A 3 -2.17 -30.23 -9.39
N MET A 4 -2.41 -29.04 -8.85
CA MET A 4 -1.80 -28.58 -7.59
C MET A 4 -2.15 -29.54 -6.45
N ASP A 5 -1.14 -29.98 -5.70
CA ASP A 5 -1.27 -31.02 -4.68
C ASP A 5 -2.23 -30.59 -3.56
N LYS A 6 -3.07 -31.51 -3.07
CA LYS A 6 -4.12 -31.23 -2.07
C LYS A 6 -3.56 -30.62 -0.78
N LYS A 7 -2.28 -30.88 -0.46
CA LYS A 7 -1.61 -30.29 0.70
C LYS A 7 -1.29 -28.81 0.49
N GLU A 8 -0.88 -28.43 -0.71
CA GLU A 8 -0.57 -27.04 -1.06
C GLU A 8 -1.84 -26.19 -1.11
N TRP A 9 -2.94 -26.75 -1.61
CA TRP A 9 -4.23 -26.07 -1.61
C TRP A 9 -4.73 -25.71 -0.20
N LYS A 10 -4.50 -26.61 0.77
CA LYS A 10 -4.87 -26.39 2.16
C LYS A 10 -4.04 -25.31 2.85
N ILE A 11 -2.77 -25.17 2.46
CA ILE A 11 -1.89 -24.09 2.94
C ILE A 11 -2.35 -22.74 2.37
N ILE A 12 -2.74 -22.71 1.09
CA ILE A 12 -3.26 -21.50 0.45
C ILE A 12 -4.59 -21.04 1.08
N ASP A 13 -5.47 -21.99 1.42
CA ASP A 13 -6.76 -21.68 2.06
C ASP A 13 -6.59 -21.12 3.48
N ASP A 14 -5.69 -21.72 4.28
CA ASP A 14 -5.34 -21.24 5.63
C ASP A 14 -4.68 -19.84 5.59
N LEU A 15 -3.83 -19.59 4.59
CA LEU A 15 -3.24 -18.26 4.36
C LEU A 15 -4.30 -17.22 3.98
N LYS A 16 -5.27 -17.58 3.13
CA LYS A 16 -6.38 -16.69 2.77
C LYS A 16 -7.24 -16.35 3.98
N GLY A 17 -7.60 -17.34 4.80
CA GLY A 17 -8.35 -17.12 6.02
C GLY A 17 -7.63 -16.20 7.01
N LYS A 18 -6.31 -16.38 7.18
CA LYS A 18 -5.49 -15.51 8.03
C LYS A 18 -5.39 -14.08 7.49
N VAL A 19 -5.19 -13.90 6.18
CA VAL A 19 -5.15 -12.57 5.54
C VAL A 19 -6.50 -11.86 5.67
N GLN A 20 -7.62 -12.59 5.49
CA GLN A 20 -8.97 -12.08 5.66
C GLN A 20 -9.21 -11.65 7.13
N GLN A 21 -8.82 -12.48 8.10
CA GLN A 21 -8.97 -12.19 9.52
C GLN A 21 -8.12 -10.98 9.96
N ILE A 22 -6.89 -10.88 9.44
CA ILE A 22 -6.02 -9.71 9.65
C ILE A 22 -6.67 -8.47 9.03
N SER A 23 -7.21 -8.56 7.81
CA SER A 23 -7.91 -7.46 7.14
C SER A 23 -9.15 -7.01 7.92
N GLU A 24 -9.95 -7.94 8.44
CA GLU A 24 -11.15 -7.67 9.24
C GLU A 24 -10.83 -7.08 10.63
N GLN A 25 -9.76 -7.56 11.29
CA GLN A 25 -9.22 -6.94 12.51
C GLN A 25 -8.69 -5.53 12.26
N GLN A 26 -8.07 -5.31 11.10
CA GLN A 26 -7.59 -3.99 10.66
C GLN A 26 -8.74 -3.03 10.32
N ASN A 27 -9.93 -3.55 9.98
CA ASN A 27 -11.07 -2.76 9.53
C ASN A 27 -11.84 -2.06 10.67
N MET A 28 -11.58 -2.39 11.93
CA MET A 28 -12.36 -1.85 13.05
C MET A 28 -11.91 -0.50 13.60
N GLN A 29 -10.86 0.16 13.08
CA GLN A 29 -10.49 1.55 13.43
C GLN A 29 -9.21 2.03 12.69
N LYS A 30 -9.21 2.10 11.36
CA LYS A 30 -8.12 2.79 10.63
C LYS A 30 -8.25 4.31 10.85
N LYS A 31 -7.61 4.85 11.89
CA LYS A 31 -7.47 6.31 12.04
C LYS A 31 -6.28 6.77 11.21
N LEU A 32 -6.51 7.75 10.33
CA LEU A 32 -5.46 8.37 9.54
C LEU A 32 -4.48 9.06 10.50
N ALA A 33 -3.28 8.51 10.64
CA ALA A 33 -2.31 8.95 11.64
C ALA A 33 -1.29 9.94 11.05
N HIS A 34 -0.99 9.82 9.77
CA HIS A 34 -0.05 10.69 9.10
C HIS A 34 -0.33 10.78 7.60
N VAL A 35 -0.17 11.97 7.03
CA VAL A 35 -0.35 12.23 5.59
C VAL A 35 0.96 12.78 5.03
N LYS A 36 1.42 12.22 3.91
CA LYS A 36 2.62 12.65 3.21
C LYS A 36 2.26 12.98 1.76
N TYR A 37 2.71 14.14 1.31
CA TYR A 37 2.57 14.59 -0.07
C TYR A 37 3.90 14.39 -0.78
N VAL A 38 3.92 13.64 -1.87
CA VAL A 38 5.12 13.40 -2.67
C VAL A 38 4.86 13.88 -4.09
N ALA A 39 5.53 14.95 -4.48
CA ALA A 39 5.57 15.38 -5.87
C ALA A 39 6.61 14.54 -6.64
N VAL A 40 6.17 13.96 -7.75
CA VAL A 40 6.99 13.24 -8.70
C VAL A 40 6.97 14.05 -10.00
N GLU A 41 8.07 14.74 -10.27
CA GLU A 41 8.21 15.53 -11.50
C GLU A 41 8.47 14.60 -12.69
N PHE A 42 7.85 14.90 -13.84
CA PHE A 42 8.10 14.20 -15.11
C PHE A 42 9.38 14.73 -15.80
N ALA A 43 10.39 15.08 -15.03
CA ALA A 43 11.71 15.37 -15.55
C ALA A 43 12.48 14.04 -15.71
N TYR A 44 13.05 13.82 -16.89
CA TYR A 44 13.73 12.56 -17.25
C TYR A 44 14.87 12.19 -16.28
N ASP A 45 15.50 13.19 -15.67
CA ASP A 45 16.59 13.01 -14.70
C ASP A 45 16.12 12.84 -13.24
N HIS A 46 14.89 13.27 -12.92
CA HIS A 46 14.44 13.41 -11.52
C HIS A 46 13.23 12.53 -11.14
N PHE A 47 12.55 11.90 -12.11
CA PHE A 47 11.38 11.06 -11.83
C PHE A 47 11.68 9.89 -10.87
N LYS A 48 12.88 9.29 -10.96
CA LYS A 48 13.31 8.20 -10.08
C LYS A 48 13.40 8.62 -8.61
N ASN A 49 13.70 9.89 -8.33
CA ASN A 49 13.72 10.39 -6.96
C ASN A 49 12.31 10.44 -6.36
N GLY A 50 11.31 10.77 -7.17
CA GLY A 50 9.91 10.74 -6.76
C GLY A 50 9.42 9.31 -6.55
N GLU A 51 9.72 8.42 -7.50
CA GLU A 51 9.37 7.00 -7.40
C GLU A 51 9.98 6.34 -6.15
N ASN A 52 11.27 6.56 -5.88
CA ASN A 52 11.93 6.05 -4.68
C ASN A 52 11.28 6.57 -3.39
N LYS A 53 10.86 7.84 -3.34
CA LYS A 53 10.18 8.40 -2.17
C LYS A 53 8.79 7.82 -1.95
N VAL A 54 8.07 7.49 -3.03
CA VAL A 54 6.78 6.80 -2.95
C VAL A 54 6.98 5.36 -2.48
N ASN A 55 7.93 4.64 -3.08
CA ASN A 55 8.24 3.25 -2.71
C ASN A 55 8.74 3.14 -1.27
N ASP A 56 9.59 4.06 -0.80
CA ASP A 56 10.04 4.12 0.60
C ASP A 56 8.87 4.37 1.57
N ALA A 57 7.97 5.29 1.21
CA ALA A 57 6.78 5.55 2.02
C ALA A 57 5.87 4.30 2.08
N ILE A 58 5.66 3.61 0.97
CA ILE A 58 4.90 2.36 0.94
C ILE A 58 5.58 1.28 1.80
N GLY A 59 6.91 1.14 1.70
CA GLY A 59 7.70 0.25 2.55
C GLY A 59 7.58 0.57 4.05
N HIS A 60 7.32 1.83 4.41
CA HIS A 60 7.08 2.27 5.78
C HIS A 60 5.60 2.21 6.23
N GLY A 61 4.75 1.52 5.45
CA GLY A 61 3.35 1.28 5.79
C GLY A 61 2.42 2.45 5.47
N TYR A 62 2.81 3.33 4.55
CA TYR A 62 1.89 4.30 3.96
C TYR A 62 1.12 3.65 2.80
N GLU A 63 -0.17 3.94 2.72
CA GLU A 63 -1.04 3.53 1.62
C GLU A 63 -1.28 4.74 0.70
N VAL A 64 -1.38 4.52 -0.62
CA VAL A 64 -1.73 5.60 -1.56
C VAL A 64 -3.20 5.94 -1.38
N LEU A 65 -3.51 7.19 -1.07
CA LEU A 65 -4.87 7.69 -0.91
C LEU A 65 -5.43 8.24 -2.21
N GLU A 66 -4.66 9.13 -2.84
CA GLU A 66 -5.09 9.88 -4.02
C GLU A 66 -3.87 10.35 -4.81
N SER A 67 -4.04 10.56 -6.11
CA SER A 67 -2.99 11.08 -6.97
C SER A 67 -3.54 12.11 -7.95
N TRP A 68 -2.87 13.25 -8.06
CA TRP A 68 -3.22 14.32 -8.99
C TRP A 68 -2.16 14.46 -10.06
N LYS A 69 -2.59 14.41 -11.32
CA LYS A 69 -1.73 14.71 -12.46
C LYS A 69 -1.67 16.22 -12.66
N THR A 70 -0.47 16.74 -12.86
CA THR A 70 -0.20 18.12 -13.26
C THR A 70 0.53 18.12 -14.59
N ASP A 71 0.61 19.28 -15.27
CA ASP A 71 1.39 19.42 -16.50
C ASP A 71 2.88 19.08 -16.32
N SER A 72 3.41 19.23 -15.10
CA SER A 72 4.82 19.00 -14.79
C SER A 72 5.10 17.67 -14.08
N GLY A 73 4.09 16.89 -13.69
CA GLY A 73 4.30 15.73 -12.83
C GLY A 73 3.03 15.04 -12.33
N ILE A 74 3.21 14.23 -11.30
CA ILE A 74 2.12 13.65 -10.49
C ILE A 74 2.40 13.94 -9.02
N VAL A 75 1.39 14.37 -8.28
CA VAL A 75 1.42 14.48 -6.83
C VAL A 75 0.72 13.27 -6.26
N VAL A 76 1.45 12.45 -5.51
CA VAL A 76 0.92 11.27 -4.84
C VAL A 76 0.72 11.61 -3.36
N VAL A 77 -0.49 11.38 -2.86
CA VAL A 77 -0.83 11.54 -1.44
C VAL A 77 -0.89 10.19 -0.77
N LEU A 78 -0.09 10.07 0.27
CA LEU A 78 0.17 8.85 1.01
C LEU A 78 -0.34 9.01 2.43
N GLY A 79 -1.21 8.11 2.85
CA GLY A 79 -1.79 8.07 4.18
C GLY A 79 -1.26 6.88 4.95
N ARG A 80 -0.71 7.11 6.13
CA ARG A 80 -0.39 6.04 7.06
C ARG A 80 -1.51 5.91 8.07
N TYR A 81 -2.18 4.77 8.04
CA TYR A 81 -3.20 4.44 9.02
C TYR A 81 -2.54 3.81 10.25
N ARG A 82 -3.02 4.20 11.43
CA ARG A 82 -2.75 3.45 12.67
C ARG A 82 -4.01 2.71 13.06
N PHE A 83 -3.84 1.46 13.45
CA PHE A 83 -4.88 0.68 14.09
C PHE A 83 -5.04 1.23 15.51
N GLY A 84 -6.08 2.02 15.73
CA GLY A 84 -6.53 2.33 17.08
C GLY A 84 -7.39 1.18 17.55
N ALA A 85 -7.05 0.53 18.66
CA ALA A 85 -8.07 -0.16 19.44
C ALA A 85 -8.63 0.90 20.41
N VAL A 86 -9.83 1.42 20.16
CA VAL A 86 -10.75 1.83 21.23
C VAL A 86 -11.68 0.68 21.54
#